data_AF-A0A969DBS3-F1
#
_entry.id   AF-A0A969DBS3-F1
#
_cell.length_a   1.000
_cell.length_b   1.000
_cell.length_c   1.000
_cell.angle_alpha   90.00
_cell.angle_beta   90.00
_cell.angle_gamma   90.00
#
_symmetry.space_group_name_H-M   'P 1'
#
loop_
_entity.id
_entity.type
_entity.pdbx_description
1 polymer ?
#
loop_
_entity_poly.entity_id
_entity_poly.type
_entity_poly.pdbx_seq_one_letter_code
_entity_poly.pdbx_strand_id
1 'polypeptide(L)' 'MPLIKIPKHYLVSQDEDSITVDVPESMLLHWKRDYEKITKAKGILKDKKEAILTHLDTLRQEW' A
#
# COMPACT_ATOMS: atom_id res chain seq x y z
N MET A 1 5.03 12.40 17.34
CA MET A 1 4.61 11.04 16.94
C MET A 1 3.11 10.93 17.06
N PRO A 2 2.40 10.29 16.13
CA PRO A 2 0.98 10.04 16.27
C PRO A 2 0.74 9.05 17.43
N LEU A 3 -0.20 9.39 18.32
CA LEU A 3 -0.65 8.51 19.40
C LEU A 3 -1.94 7.83 18.94
N ILE A 4 -1.91 6.51 18.81
CA ILE A 4 -3.08 5.72 18.41
C ILE A 4 -3.67 5.09 19.66
N LYS A 5 -4.96 5.33 19.92
CA LYS A 5 -5.69 4.72 21.04
C LYS A 5 -6.46 3.51 20.52
N ILE A 6 -6.21 2.35 21.11
CA ILE A 6 -6.88 1.11 20.76
C ILE A 6 -7.79 0.71 21.93
N PRO A 7 -9.09 0.52 21.69
CA PRO A 7 -9.99 -0.05 22.69
C PRO A 7 -9.50 -1.44 23.18
N LYS A 8 -9.55 -1.68 24.49
CA LYS A 8 -9.04 -2.92 25.10
C LYS A 8 -9.70 -4.21 24.57
N HIS A 9 -10.94 -4.14 24.11
CA HIS A 9 -11.66 -5.31 23.61
C HIS A 9 -11.12 -5.82 22.27
N TYR A 10 -10.36 -5.01 21.54
CA TYR A 10 -9.65 -5.45 20.34
C TYR A 10 -8.27 -6.02 20.66
N LEU A 11 -7.73 -5.85 21.87
CA LEU A 11 -6.38 -6.32 22.21
C LEU A 11 -6.37 -7.83 22.43
N VAL A 12 -5.63 -8.56 21.58
CA VAL A 12 -5.45 -10.01 21.69
C VAL A 12 -4.21 -10.33 22.49
N SER A 13 -3.09 -9.68 22.17
CA SER A 13 -1.82 -9.85 22.87
C SER A 13 -0.96 -8.60 22.74
N GLN A 14 -0.05 -8.42 23.69
CA GLN A 14 0.96 -7.37 23.67
C GLN A 14 2.27 -7.96 24.18
N ASP A 15 3.34 -7.74 23.45
CA ASP A 15 4.72 -8.02 23.86
C ASP A 15 5.56 -6.73 23.79
N GLU A 16 6.88 -6.87 23.93
CA GLU A 16 7.81 -5.73 24.00
C GLU A 16 7.92 -4.98 22.66
N ASP A 17 7.71 -5.68 21.54
CA ASP A 17 7.92 -5.16 20.18
C ASP A 17 6.62 -4.97 19.39
N SER A 18 5.51 -5.57 19.83
CA SER A 18 4.30 -5.70 19.04
C SER A 18 3.00 -5.73 19.86
N ILE A 19 1.92 -5.33 19.18
CA ILE A 19 0.55 -5.38 19.68
C ILE A 19 -0.29 -6.13 18.65
N THR A 20 -0.91 -7.22 19.06
CA THR A 20 -1.86 -7.98 18.23
C THR A 20 -3.28 -7.55 18.57
N VAL A 21 -4.04 -7.17 17.54
CA VAL A 21 -5.41 -6.68 17.69
C VAL A 21 -6.35 -7.42 16.75
N ASP A 22 -7.49 -7.85 17.29
CA ASP A 22 -8.60 -8.45 16.55
C ASP A 22 -9.50 -7.33 16.02
N VAL A 23 -9.19 -6.82 14.83
CA VAL A 23 -9.92 -5.71 14.22
C VAL A 23 -11.04 -6.25 13.33
N PRO A 24 -12.30 -5.80 13.50
CA PRO A 24 -13.40 -6.22 12.65
C PRO A 24 -13.14 -5.94 11.19
N GLU A 25 -13.51 -6.87 10.32
CA GLU A 25 -13.29 -6.76 8.87
C GLU A 25 -14.01 -5.53 8.26
N SER A 26 -15.10 -5.08 8.88
CA SER A 26 -15.81 -3.84 8.55
C SER A 26 -14.94 -2.58 8.69
N MET A 27 -14.02 -2.53 9.65
CA MET A 27 -13.07 -1.43 9.79
C MET A 27 -11.92 -1.52 8.77
N LEU A 28 -11.55 -2.74 8.37
CA LEU A 28 -10.52 -2.99 7.36
C LEU A 28 -10.97 -2.67 5.93
N LEU A 29 -12.28 -2.72 5.65
CA LEU A 29 -12.86 -2.44 4.33
C LEU A 29 -12.42 -1.07 3.76
N HIS A 30 -12.38 -0.04 4.61
CA HIS A 30 -11.92 1.29 4.19
C HIS A 30 -10.44 1.30 3.84
N TRP A 31 -9.60 0.69 4.68
CA TRP A 31 -8.17 0.62 4.45
C TRP A 31 -7.84 -0.24 3.23
N LYS A 32 -8.49 -1.39 3.07
CA LYS A 32 -8.34 -2.29 1.92
C LYS A 32 -8.63 -1.57 0.61
N ARG A 33 -9.71 -0.78 0.56
CA ARG A 33 -10.06 0.03 -0.61
C ARG A 33 -8.98 1.03 -0.97
N ASP A 34 -8.37 1.68 0.02
CA ASP A 34 -7.31 2.66 -0.22
C ASP A 34 -6.00 1.99 -0.63
N TYR A 35 -5.64 0.85 -0.03
CA TYR A 35 -4.49 0.04 -0.46
C TYR A 35 -4.66 -0.51 -1.88
N GLU A 36 -5.87 -0.92 -2.27
CA GLU A 36 -6.16 -1.35 -3.64
C GLU A 36 -5.98 -0.20 -4.66
N LYS A 37 -6.40 1.03 -4.32
CA LYS A 37 -6.15 2.21 -5.16
C LYS A 37 -4.65 2.48 -5.33
N ILE A 38 -3.89 2.41 -4.24
CA ILE A 38 -2.43 2.61 -4.26
C ILE A 38 -1.77 1.54 -5.14
N THR A 39 -2.19 0.28 -5.00
CA THR A 39 -1.68 -0.83 -5.80
C THR A 39 -1.97 -0.62 -7.29
N LYS A 40 -3.19 -0.21 -7.65
CA LYS A 40 -3.56 0.12 -9.04
C LYS A 40 -2.74 1.28 -9.59
N ALA A 41 -2.61 2.37 -8.83
CA ALA A 41 -1.83 3.54 -9.24
C ALA A 41 -0.35 3.17 -9.47
N LYS A 42 0.23 2.34 -8.60
CA LYS A 42 1.60 1.83 -8.75
C LYS A 42 1.77 1.00 -10.03
N GLY A 43 0.79 0.17 -10.37
CA GLY A 43 0.77 -0.59 -11.62
C GLY A 43 0.82 0.34 -12.84
N ILE A 44 -0.12 1.29 -12.92
CA ILE A 44 -0.19 2.27 -14.01
C ILE A 44 1.12 3.06 -14.17
N LEU A 45 1.73 3.48 -13.06
CA LEU A 45 2.99 4.20 -13.08
C LEU A 45 4.14 3.34 -13.60
N LYS A 46 4.17 2.04 -13.25
CA LYS A 46 5.17 1.10 -13.74
C LYS A 46 5.04 0.91 -15.25
N ASP A 47 3.83 0.69 -15.74
CA ASP A 47 3.57 0.47 -17.17
C ASP A 47 3.95 1.72 -17.99
N LYS A 48 3.61 2.91 -17.50
CA LYS A 48 4.02 4.17 -18.13
C LYS A 48 5.52 4.36 -18.15
N LYS A 49 6.21 4.04 -17.06
CA LYS A 49 7.68 4.11 -16.99
C LYS A 49 8.31 3.19 -18.05
N GLU A 50 7.80 1.98 -18.17
CA GLU A 50 8.30 1.01 -19.14
C GLU A 50 8.09 1.51 -20.57
N ALA A 51 6.90 2.01 -20.91
CA ALA A 51 6.61 2.59 -22.21
C ALA A 51 7.55 3.77 -22.57
N ILE A 52 7.84 4.65 -21.61
CA ILE A 52 8.77 5.76 -21.80
C ILE A 52 10.18 5.24 -22.08
N LEU A 53 10.65 4.25 -21.32
CA LEU A 53 11.99 3.66 -21.53
C LEU A 53 12.10 3.00 -22.90
N THR A 54 11.09 2.22 -23.31
CA THR A 54 11.04 1.60 -24.65
C THR A 54 11.07 2.66 -25.75
N HIS A 55 10.33 3.76 -25.59
CA HIS A 55 10.34 4.85 -26.55
C HIS A 55 11.72 5.53 -26.64
N LEU A 56 12.37 5.74 -25.49
CA LEU A 56 13.73 6.29 -25.42
C LEU A 56 14.77 5.39 -26.11
N ASP A 57 14.69 4.08 -25.88
CA ASP A 57 15.58 3.12 -26.53
C ASP A 57 15.37 3.08 -28.05
N THR A 58 14.12 3.21 -28.50
CA THR A 58 13.79 3.31 -29.94
C THR A 58 14.42 4.55 -30.55
N LEU A 59 14.23 5.73 -29.95
CA LEU A 59 14.82 6.98 -30.43
C LEU A 59 16.36 6.92 -30.45
N ARG A 60 16.98 6.26 -29.47
CA ARG A 60 18.44 6.08 -29.42
C ARG A 60 18.95 5.18 -30.55
N GLN A 61 18.18 4.18 -30.98
CA GLN A 61 18.54 3.29 -32.08
C GLN A 61 18.40 3.96 -33.46
N GLU A 62 17.56 5.00 -33.56
CA GLU A 62 17.35 5.76 -34.79
C GLU A 62 18.42 6.85 -35.06
N TRP A 63 19.26 7.15 -34.08
CA TRP A 63 20.38 8.11 -34.15
C TRP A 63 21.72 7.42 -34.35
#